data_AF-A0AAD5A1Y2-F1
#
_entry.id   AF-A0AAD5A1Y2-F1
#
_cell.length_a   1.000
_cell.length_b   1.000
_cell.length_c   1.000
_cell.angle_alpha   90.00
_cell.angle_beta   90.00
_cell.angle_gamma   90.00
#
_symmetry.space_group_name_H-M   'P 1'
#
loop_
_entity.id
_entity.type
_entity.pdbx_description
1 polymer ?
#
loop_
_entity_poly.entity_id
_entity_poly.type
_entity_poly.pdbx_seq_one_letter_code
_entity_poly.pdbx_strand_id
1 'polypeptide(L)'
;VIVFLLTGRKFLVCISGKTLNADKMFIEQLKNVMEINLQEVSKVDKCDFILVFCPVVSRAGTDIEATMKTLHSISDTKPAVLVVLHHTFDVHSIVPETWRSVTRKNLITIDCLFHEDQGFHKCEKNNESLSKI
;
A
#
# COMPACT_ATOMS: atom_id res chain seq x y z
N VAL A 1 13.18 9.40 8.09
CA VAL A 1 12.18 9.70 9.15
C VAL A 1 10.80 9.30 8.61
N ILE A 2 10.49 8.00 8.61
CA ILE A 2 9.17 7.48 8.18
C ILE A 2 8.60 6.48 9.21
N VAL A 3 9.50 5.84 9.99
CA VAL A 3 9.28 4.91 11.12
C VAL A 3 8.26 5.33 12.21
N PHE A 4 7.78 6.57 12.25
CA PHE A 4 6.93 7.06 13.37
C PHE A 4 5.42 7.03 13.15
N LEU A 5 4.92 6.75 11.94
CA LEU A 5 3.48 6.92 11.67
C LEU A 5 2.61 5.72 12.08
N LEU A 6 3.18 4.53 12.26
CA LEU A 6 2.41 3.29 12.48
C LEU A 6 2.90 2.52 13.72
N THR A 7 2.56 3.02 14.91
CA THR A 7 2.75 2.26 16.16
C THR A 7 1.61 1.26 16.42
N GLY A 8 0.56 1.31 15.59
CA GLY A 8 -0.62 0.46 15.67
C GLY A 8 -0.38 -0.95 15.15
N ARG A 9 -1.20 -1.90 15.63
CA ARG A 9 -1.14 -3.31 15.20
C ARG A 9 -2.38 -3.77 14.46
N LYS A 10 -3.46 -3.00 14.52
CA LYS A 10 -4.72 -3.31 13.85
C LYS A 10 -4.82 -2.53 12.55
N PHE A 11 -5.04 -3.23 11.45
CA PHE A 11 -5.20 -2.60 10.15
C PHE A 11 -6.52 -3.00 9.50
N LEU A 12 -7.08 -2.08 8.71
CA LEU A 12 -8.19 -2.36 7.80
C LEU A 12 -7.64 -2.39 6.38
N VAL A 13 -8.06 -3.36 5.58
CA VAL A 13 -7.71 -3.43 4.16
C VAL A 13 -8.77 -2.72 3.32
N CYS A 14 -8.32 -1.88 2.40
CA CYS A 14 -9.12 -1.23 1.37
C CYS A 14 -8.48 -1.50 0.01
N ILE A 15 -9.26 -1.99 -0.96
CA ILE A 15 -8.75 -2.35 -2.30
C ILE A 15 -9.60 -1.62 -3.34
N SER A 16 -8.97 -0.86 -4.23
CA SER A 16 -9.65 -0.08 -5.28
C SER A 16 -9.76 -0.78 -6.64
N GLY A 17 -9.32 -2.04 -6.76
CA GLY A 17 -9.36 -2.78 -8.02
C GLY A 17 -8.93 -4.24 -7.89
N LYS A 18 -8.58 -4.87 -9.02
CA LYS A 18 -8.06 -6.25 -9.01
C LYS A 18 -6.56 -6.22 -8.73
N THR A 19 -6.16 -6.91 -7.67
CA THR A 19 -4.76 -6.98 -7.19
C THR A 19 -4.07 -8.30 -7.52
N LEU A 20 -4.82 -9.31 -8.00
CA LEU A 20 -4.29 -10.64 -8.32
C LEU A 20 -3.50 -11.27 -7.16
N ASN A 21 -4.03 -11.16 -5.94
CA ASN A 21 -3.41 -11.58 -4.67
C ASN A 21 -2.14 -10.81 -4.25
N ALA A 22 -1.69 -9.80 -4.99
CA ALA A 22 -0.53 -8.99 -4.58
C ALA A 22 -0.75 -8.30 -3.22
N ASP A 23 -1.98 -7.95 -2.89
CA ASP A 23 -2.40 -7.43 -1.58
C ASP A 23 -2.10 -8.42 -0.44
N LYS A 24 -2.48 -9.69 -0.61
CA LYS A 24 -2.24 -10.74 0.38
C LYS A 24 -0.75 -11.01 0.56
N MET A 25 -0.02 -11.10 -0.56
CA MET A 25 1.43 -11.31 -0.54
C MET A 25 2.15 -10.14 0.15
N PHE A 26 1.73 -8.90 -0.11
CA PHE A 26 2.26 -7.73 0.58
C PHE A 26 2.00 -7.80 2.08
N ILE A 27 0.77 -8.13 2.50
CA ILE A 27 0.42 -8.25 3.93
C ILE A 27 1.25 -9.33 4.62
N GLU A 28 1.47 -10.47 3.96
CA GLU A 28 2.31 -11.55 4.48
C GLU A 28 3.76 -11.09 4.65
N GLN A 29 4.33 -10.42 3.63
CA GLN A 29 5.68 -9.87 3.73
C GLN A 29 5.80 -8.78 4.79
N LEU A 30 4.80 -7.90 4.89
CA LEU A 30 4.75 -6.87 5.92
C LEU A 30 4.80 -7.47 7.33
N LYS A 31 4.01 -8.51 7.58
CA LYS A 31 4.03 -9.25 8.86
C LYS A 31 5.39 -9.86 9.15
N ASN A 32 6.06 -10.41 8.13
CA ASN A 32 7.38 -11.00 8.28
C ASN A 32 8.47 -9.95 8.57
N VAL A 33 8.44 -8.80 7.88
CA VAL A 33 9.46 -7.74 8.04
C VAL A 33 9.31 -7.00 9.36
N MET A 34 8.08 -6.73 9.79
CA MET A 34 7.86 -5.94 11.00
C MET A 34 8.07 -6.74 12.28
N GLU A 35 8.14 -8.08 12.22
CA GLU A 35 8.26 -8.97 13.38
C GLU A 35 7.22 -8.68 14.49
N ILE A 36 6.07 -8.10 14.13
CA ILE A 36 4.96 -7.77 15.04
C ILE A 36 3.68 -8.49 14.62
N ASN A 37 2.87 -8.84 15.62
CA ASN A 37 1.54 -9.41 15.40
C ASN A 37 0.56 -8.36 14.86
N LEU A 38 0.58 -8.13 13.54
CA LEU A 38 -0.43 -7.34 12.85
C LEU A 38 -1.74 -8.13 12.75
N GLN A 39 -2.83 -7.47 13.10
CA GLN A 39 -4.19 -8.00 13.08
C GLN A 39 -5.05 -7.25 12.06
N GLU A 40 -5.62 -7.98 11.10
CA GLU A 40 -6.63 -7.42 10.21
C GLU A 40 -7.97 -7.30 10.97
N VAL A 41 -8.64 -6.16 10.82
CA VAL A 41 -9.97 -5.89 11.40
C VAL A 41 -10.92 -5.40 10.31
N SER A 42 -12.22 -5.61 10.50
CA SER A 42 -13.24 -5.30 9.48
C SER A 42 -13.91 -3.93 9.66
N LYS A 43 -13.53 -3.14 10.67
CA LYS A 43 -14.14 -1.83 10.97
C LYS A 43 -13.12 -0.73 11.17
N VAL A 44 -13.42 0.46 10.64
CA VAL A 44 -12.58 1.66 10.71
C VAL A 44 -12.36 2.13 12.16
N ASP A 45 -13.36 2.01 13.03
CA ASP A 45 -13.23 2.39 14.45
C ASP A 45 -12.33 1.45 15.24
N LYS A 46 -12.08 0.23 14.73
CA LYS A 46 -11.25 -0.79 15.37
C LYS A 46 -9.83 -0.87 14.83
N CYS A 47 -9.53 -0.24 13.69
CA CYS A 47 -8.18 -0.22 13.13
C CYS A 47 -7.38 0.97 13.68
N ASP A 48 -6.08 0.79 13.76
CA ASP A 48 -5.12 1.85 14.05
C ASP A 48 -4.74 2.60 12.76
N PHE A 49 -4.68 1.87 11.64
CA PHE A 49 -4.41 2.42 10.31
C PHE A 49 -5.14 1.66 9.19
N ILE A 50 -5.12 2.21 7.97
CA ILE A 50 -5.72 1.60 6.78
C ILE A 50 -4.61 1.25 5.79
N LEU A 51 -4.56 -0.01 5.34
CA LEU A 51 -3.78 -0.43 4.18
C LEU A 51 -4.66 -0.29 2.94
N VAL A 52 -4.27 0.61 2.04
CA VAL A 52 -5.01 0.92 0.83
C VAL A 52 -4.21 0.45 -0.38
N PHE A 53 -4.76 -0.47 -1.16
CA PHE A 53 -4.11 -0.99 -2.37
C PHE A 53 -4.67 -0.32 -3.61
N CYS A 54 -3.76 0.24 -4.43
CA CYS A 54 -4.02 0.89 -5.70
C CYS A 54 -3.34 0.11 -6.84
N PRO A 55 -3.98 -0.89 -7.45
CA PRO A 55 -3.49 -1.46 -8.70
C PRO A 55 -3.54 -0.42 -9.82
N VAL A 56 -2.40 -0.15 -10.44
CA VAL A 56 -2.30 0.71 -11.62
C VAL A 56 -2.66 -0.12 -12.84
N VAL A 57 -3.83 0.16 -13.41
CA VAL A 57 -4.39 -0.56 -14.56
C VAL A 57 -4.47 0.35 -15.79
N SER A 58 -4.68 1.64 -15.56
CA SER A 58 -4.80 2.63 -16.62
C SER A 58 -3.58 3.56 -16.63
N ARG A 59 -3.58 4.55 -15.74
CA ARG A 59 -2.53 5.53 -15.54
C ARG A 59 -2.45 5.80 -14.05
N ALA A 60 -1.23 5.79 -13.50
CA ALA A 60 -1.00 5.92 -12.06
C ALA A 60 -1.79 7.09 -11.43
N GLY A 61 -1.77 8.29 -12.04
CA GLY A 61 -2.50 9.44 -11.52
C GLY A 61 -4.01 9.23 -11.40
N THR A 62 -4.65 8.63 -12.42
CA THR A 62 -6.10 8.38 -12.41
C THR A 62 -6.49 7.31 -11.39
N ASP A 63 -5.73 6.22 -11.34
CA ASP A 63 -6.02 5.11 -10.44
C ASP A 63 -5.77 5.51 -8.96
N ILE A 64 -4.73 6.32 -8.70
CA ILE A 64 -4.46 6.91 -7.38
C ILE A 64 -5.59 7.85 -6.97
N GLU A 65 -6.08 8.73 -7.85
CA GLU A 65 -7.18 9.64 -7.53
C GLU A 65 -8.46 8.89 -7.14
N ALA A 66 -8.82 7.85 -7.90
CA ALA A 66 -9.97 7.00 -7.60
C ALA A 66 -9.80 6.25 -6.26
N THR A 67 -8.59 5.76 -6.00
CA THR A 67 -8.23 5.11 -4.74
C THR A 67 -8.34 6.08 -3.56
N MET A 68 -7.87 7.31 -3.72
CA MET A 68 -7.96 8.34 -2.69
C MET A 68 -9.41 8.73 -2.40
N LYS A 69 -10.28 8.87 -3.42
CA LYS A 69 -11.72 9.07 -3.23
C LYS A 69 -12.36 7.96 -2.39
N THR A 70 -11.92 6.71 -2.59
CA THR A 70 -12.37 5.56 -1.81
C THR A 70 -11.86 5.63 -0.38
N LEU A 71 -10.59 5.99 -0.17
CA LEU A 71 -10.06 6.19 1.18
C LEU A 71 -10.81 7.31 1.92
N HIS A 72 -11.10 8.44 1.26
CA HIS A 72 -11.84 9.56 1.84
C HIS A 72 -13.28 9.18 2.24
N SER A 73 -13.96 8.30 1.50
CA SER A 73 -15.29 7.81 1.90
C SER A 73 -15.25 6.89 3.12
N ILE A 74 -14.09 6.27 3.40
CA ILE A 74 -13.87 5.40 4.57
C ILE A 74 -13.43 6.22 5.78
N SER A 75 -12.44 7.11 5.62
CA SER A 75 -11.94 7.99 6.69
C SER A 75 -11.05 9.11 6.17
N ASP A 76 -11.29 10.33 6.63
CA ASP A 76 -10.43 11.49 6.35
C ASP A 76 -9.27 11.67 7.32
N THR A 77 -9.34 11.05 8.50
CA THR A 77 -8.41 11.33 9.61
C THR A 77 -7.51 10.15 9.96
N LYS A 78 -7.96 8.92 9.73
CA LYS A 78 -7.20 7.71 10.07
C LYS A 78 -5.86 7.68 9.30
N PRO A 79 -4.75 7.32 9.95
CA PRO A 79 -3.50 7.04 9.25
C PRO A 79 -3.71 5.98 8.17
N ALA A 80 -3.09 6.18 7.02
CA ALA A 80 -3.21 5.27 5.90
C ALA A 80 -1.85 5.03 5.23
N VAL A 81 -1.71 3.84 4.68
CA VAL A 81 -0.60 3.43 3.82
C VAL A 81 -1.17 3.12 2.45
N LEU A 82 -0.86 3.94 1.47
CA LEU A 82 -1.19 3.73 0.07
C LEU A 82 -0.10 2.87 -0.58
N VAL A 83 -0.46 1.64 -0.92
CA VAL A 83 0.37 0.70 -1.66
C VAL A 83 -0.03 0.78 -3.13
N VAL A 84 0.78 1.46 -3.93
CA VAL A 84 0.59 1.58 -5.37
C VAL A 84 1.23 0.37 -6.04
N LEU A 85 0.40 -0.50 -6.60
CA LEU A 85 0.80 -1.74 -7.24
C LEU A 85 0.96 -1.49 -8.74
N HIS A 86 2.20 -1.38 -9.19
CA HIS A 86 2.56 -1.21 -10.59
C HIS A 86 2.75 -2.58 -11.23
N HIS A 87 1.89 -2.91 -12.18
CA HIS A 87 2.05 -4.13 -12.96
C HIS A 87 3.21 -3.96 -13.94
N THR A 88 4.27 -4.76 -13.79
CA THR A 88 5.44 -4.70 -14.68
C THR A 88 6.12 -6.05 -14.80
N PHE A 89 6.62 -6.35 -16.00
CA PHE A 89 7.54 -7.46 -16.24
C PHE A 89 8.99 -7.10 -15.89
N ASP A 90 9.32 -5.80 -15.87
CA ASP A 90 10.64 -5.27 -15.55
C ASP A 90 10.77 -4.97 -14.05
N VAL A 91 11.61 -5.72 -13.36
CA VAL A 91 11.89 -5.60 -11.92
C VAL A 91 12.74 -4.38 -11.56
N HIS A 92 13.37 -3.74 -12.56
CA HIS A 92 14.18 -2.54 -12.42
C HIS A 92 13.45 -1.28 -12.91
N SER A 93 12.15 -1.39 -13.23
CA SER A 93 11.37 -0.28 -13.75
C SER A 93 11.43 0.95 -12.83
N ILE A 94 11.85 2.08 -13.41
CA ILE A 94 11.89 3.38 -12.75
C ILE A 94 10.47 3.93 -12.72
N VAL A 95 9.77 3.62 -11.63
CA VAL A 95 8.45 4.18 -11.33
C VAL A 95 8.64 5.64 -10.89
N PRO A 96 7.94 6.61 -11.50
CA PRO A 96 7.93 7.99 -11.03
C PRO A 96 7.46 8.04 -9.58
N GLU A 97 8.16 8.81 -8.74
CA GLU A 97 7.80 9.03 -7.35
C GLU A 97 6.33 9.50 -7.20
N THR A 98 5.42 8.58 -6.86
CA THR A 98 3.97 8.85 -6.84
C THR A 98 3.55 9.70 -5.64
N TRP A 99 4.42 9.83 -4.62
CA TRP A 99 4.19 10.65 -3.42
C TRP A 99 3.86 12.11 -3.73
N ARG A 100 4.35 12.65 -4.85
CA ARG A 100 4.08 14.05 -5.25
C ARG A 100 2.62 14.32 -5.62
N SER A 101 1.85 13.27 -5.89
CA SER A 101 0.47 13.38 -6.38
C SER A 101 -0.57 13.37 -5.25
N VAL A 102 -0.16 13.25 -3.98
CA VAL A 102 -1.11 13.05 -2.87
C VAL A 102 -0.88 14.05 -1.72
N THR A 103 -1.95 14.72 -1.30
CA THR A 103 -1.92 15.85 -0.33
C THR A 103 -2.61 15.52 1.01
N ARG A 104 -2.49 14.27 1.49
CA ARG A 104 -3.06 13.84 2.79
C ARG A 104 -1.97 13.77 3.86
N LYS A 105 -2.12 14.56 4.94
CA LYS A 105 -1.12 14.66 6.04
C LYS A 105 -0.80 13.33 6.73
N ASN A 106 -1.76 12.42 6.82
CA ASN A 106 -1.61 11.12 7.50
C ASN A 106 -1.53 9.96 6.49
N LEU A 107 -0.76 10.12 5.42
CA LEU A 107 -0.60 9.12 4.37
C LEU A 107 0.87 8.82 4.11
N ILE A 108 1.23 7.54 4.15
CA ILE A 108 2.48 7.02 3.60
C ILE A 108 2.16 6.43 2.21
N THR A 109 2.99 6.72 1.21
CA THR A 109 2.85 6.14 -0.14
C THR A 109 4.03 5.22 -0.42
N ILE A 110 3.73 4.05 -0.98
CA ILE A 110 4.67 2.97 -1.22
C ILE A 110 4.43 2.45 -2.63
N ASP A 111 5.46 2.52 -3.46
CA ASP A 111 5.42 1.98 -4.82
C ASP A 111 5.94 0.55 -4.81
N CYS A 112 5.10 -0.38 -5.26
CA CYS A 112 5.41 -1.79 -5.33
C CYS A 112 5.27 -2.31 -6.76
N LEU A 113 6.22 -3.16 -7.16
CA LEU A 113 6.15 -3.86 -8.44
C LEU A 113 5.54 -5.25 -8.22
N PHE A 114 4.58 -5.62 -9.07
CA PHE A 114 3.98 -6.96 -9.05
C PHE A 114 3.78 -7.51 -10.48
N HIS A 115 3.74 -8.83 -10.58
CA HIS A 115 3.51 -9.56 -11.83
C HIS A 115 2.53 -10.73 -11.61
N GLU A 116 1.65 -11.03 -12.55
CA GLU A 116 0.59 -12.05 -12.37
C GLU A 116 1.15 -13.48 -12.17
N ASP A 117 2.23 -13.83 -12.89
CA ASP A 117 2.83 -15.17 -12.83
C ASP A 117 3.84 -15.37 -11.69
N GLN A 118 4.36 -14.27 -11.12
CA GLN A 118 5.44 -14.30 -10.12
C GLN A 118 5.04 -13.66 -8.78
N GLY A 119 3.88 -13.01 -8.72
CA GLY A 119 3.36 -12.34 -7.55
C GLY A 119 4.14 -11.08 -7.17
N PHE A 120 4.18 -10.79 -5.86
CA PHE A 120 4.95 -9.69 -5.30
C PHE A 120 6.45 -10.03 -5.29
N HIS A 121 7.25 -9.31 -6.07
CA HIS A 121 8.67 -9.62 -6.22
C HIS A 121 9.45 -9.38 -4.92
N LYS A 122 10.31 -10.34 -4.52
CA LYS A 122 11.38 -10.12 -3.55
C LYS A 122 12.53 -9.35 -4.20
N CYS A 123 12.26 -8.18 -4.79
CA CYS A 123 13.30 -7.33 -5.36
C CYS A 123 13.71 -6.24 -4.36
N GLU A 124 14.93 -5.73 -4.52
CA GLU A 124 15.52 -4.69 -3.66
C GLU A 124 14.57 -3.49 -3.49
N LYS A 125 13.94 -3.06 -4.58
CA LYS A 125 12.96 -1.97 -4.58
C LYS A 125 11.73 -2.23 -3.69
N ASN A 126 11.22 -3.46 -3.68
CA ASN A 126 10.08 -3.82 -2.83
C ASN A 126 10.51 -3.92 -1.36
N ASN A 127 11.72 -4.42 -1.08
CA ASN A 127 12.29 -4.44 0.28
C ASN A 127 12.55 -3.03 0.82
N GLU A 128 13.13 -2.13 0.01
CA GLU A 128 13.30 -0.71 0.35
C GLU A 128 11.98 0.02 0.57
N SER A 129 10.93 -0.41 -0.13
CA SER A 129 9.61 0.19 -0.01
C SER A 129 8.92 -0.28 1.28
N LEU A 130 9.09 -1.54 1.66
CA LEU A 130 8.62 -2.07 2.95
C LEU A 130 9.38 -1.50 4.14
N SER A 131 10.68 -1.22 4.02
CA SER A 131 11.48 -0.65 5.10
C SER A 131 11.13 0.81 5.43
N LYS A 132 10.30 1.45 4.59
CA LYS A 132 9.74 2.80 4.85
C LYS A 132 8.54 2.75 5.80
N ILE A 133 7.97 1.59 6.06
CA ILE A 133 6.80 1.41 6.95
C ILE A 133 7.28 1.30 8.38
#